data_AF-A0A535FSY4-F1
#
_entry.id   AF-A0A535FSY4-F1
#
_cell.length_a   1.000
_cell.length_b   1.000
_cell.length_c   1.000
_cell.angle_alpha   90.00
_cell.angle_beta   90.00
_cell.angle_gamma   90.00
#
_symmetry.space_group_name_H-M   'P 1'
#
loop_
_entity.id
_entity.type
_entity.pdbx_description
1 polymer ?
#
loop_
_entity_poly.entity_id
_entity_poly.type
_entity_poly.pdbx_seq_one_letter_code
_entity_poly.pdbx_strand_id
1 'polypeptide(L)'
;MSGEHVTALELFFDLVFVFTITQLTSLLAKDPTPTGLLQVALIFGNVWWMYGGYAWLTNAVPPRELGVRLLLLIGMGGFLVVAIAIPTAFAAGGLAFGLGYLVVTLVHTGVFLRTSQQSVL
;
A
#
# COMPACT_ATOMS: atom_id res chain seq x y z
N MET A 1 13.43 -19.40 -22.95
CA MET A 1 12.54 -18.40 -22.33
C MET A 1 11.95 -19.02 -21.08
N SER A 2 12.61 -18.88 -19.93
CA SER A 2 11.99 -19.20 -18.64
C SER A 2 10.92 -18.16 -18.41
N GLY A 3 9.65 -18.54 -18.53
CA GLY A 3 8.54 -17.65 -18.22
C GLY A 3 8.69 -17.19 -16.77
N GLU A 4 8.64 -15.87 -16.54
CA GLU A 4 8.48 -15.34 -15.19
C GLU A 4 7.18 -15.91 -14.63
N HIS A 5 7.28 -16.78 -13.62
CA HIS A 5 6.12 -17.25 -12.90
C HIS A 5 5.67 -16.14 -11.95
N VAL A 6 4.59 -15.45 -12.32
CA VAL A 6 3.91 -14.50 -11.44
C VAL A 6 3.48 -15.21 -10.16
N THR A 7 3.90 -14.67 -9.02
CA THR A 7 3.61 -15.20 -7.70
C THR A 7 2.22 -14.76 -7.24
N ALA A 8 1.59 -15.54 -6.36
CA ALA A 8 0.30 -15.16 -5.77
C ALA A 8 0.35 -13.82 -5.01
N LEU A 9 1.53 -13.45 -4.48
CA LEU A 9 1.76 -12.21 -3.75
C LEU A 9 1.80 -11.00 -4.68
N GLU A 10 2.40 -11.14 -5.87
CA GLU A 10 2.37 -10.11 -6.92
C GLU A 10 0.95 -9.88 -7.41
N LEU A 11 0.20 -10.96 -7.70
CA LEU A 11 -1.19 -10.85 -8.11
C LEU A 11 -2.05 -10.15 -7.03
N PHE A 12 -1.83 -10.45 -5.75
CA PHE A 12 -2.56 -9.79 -4.67
C PHE A 12 -2.24 -8.30 -4.58
N PHE A 13 -0.96 -7.93 -4.73
CA PHE A 13 -0.55 -6.53 -4.76
C PHE A 13 -1.21 -5.76 -5.91
N ASP A 14 -1.20 -6.34 -7.11
CA ASP A 14 -1.83 -5.74 -8.29
C ASP A 14 -3.33 -5.53 -8.09
N LEU A 15 -4.02 -6.50 -7.49
CA LEU A 15 -5.44 -6.38 -7.16
C LEU A 15 -5.71 -5.27 -6.14
N VAL A 16 -4.89 -5.15 -5.09
CA VAL A 16 -5.03 -4.07 -4.11
C VAL A 16 -4.77 -2.70 -4.76
N PHE A 17 -3.80 -2.61 -5.67
CA PHE A 17 -3.54 -1.40 -6.43
C PHE A 17 -4.74 -1.00 -7.29
N VAL A 18 -5.23 -1.91 -8.15
CA VAL A 18 -6.38 -1.66 -9.03
C VAL A 18 -7.63 -1.31 -8.23
N PHE A 19 -7.84 -1.99 -7.10
CA PHE A 19 -8.95 -1.70 -6.20
C PHE A 19 -8.82 -0.29 -5.60
N THR A 20 -7.64 0.11 -5.16
CA THR A 20 -7.38 1.48 -4.66
C THR A 20 -7.75 2.54 -5.71
N ILE A 21 -7.34 2.36 -6.97
CA ILE A 21 -7.70 3.28 -8.07
C ILE A 21 -9.22 3.33 -8.28
N THR A 22 -9.89 2.18 -8.22
CA THR A 22 -11.35 2.09 -8.31
C THR A 22 -12.04 2.88 -7.19
N GLN A 23 -11.51 2.79 -5.97
CA GLN A 23 -12.05 3.48 -4.80
C GLN A 23 -11.81 4.99 -4.85
N LEU A 24 -10.65 5.43 -5.34
CA LEU A 24 -10.37 6.85 -5.62
C LEU A 24 -11.31 7.42 -6.68
N THR A 25 -11.57 6.64 -7.74
CA THR A 25 -12.53 7.02 -8.78
C THR A 25 -13.94 7.15 -8.21
N SER A 26 -14.33 6.22 -7.34
CA SER A 26 -15.63 6.26 -6.65
C SER A 26 -15.75 7.44 -5.69
N LEU A 27 -14.66 7.83 -5.02
CA LEU A 27 -14.62 9.03 -4.19
C LEU A 27 -14.83 10.29 -5.05
N LEU A 28 -14.12 10.41 -6.18
CA LEU A 28 -14.27 11.54 -7.09
C LEU A 28 -15.68 11.60 -7.71
N ALA A 29 -16.23 10.46 -8.10
CA ALA A 29 -17.55 10.38 -8.73
C ALA A 29 -18.69 10.83 -7.78
N LYS A 30 -18.50 10.68 -6.46
CA LYS A 30 -19.46 11.14 -5.45
C LYS A 30 -19.43 12.65 -5.24
N ASP A 31 -18.28 13.29 -5.44
CA ASP A 31 -18.11 14.73 -5.29
C ASP A 31 -17.19 15.28 -6.40
N PRO A 32 -17.70 15.48 -7.64
CA PRO A 32 -16.93 15.96 -8.78
C PRO A 32 -16.70 17.49 -8.71
N THR A 33 -16.26 17.98 -7.56
CA THR A 33 -15.93 19.39 -7.30
C THR A 33 -14.42 19.57 -7.13
N PRO A 34 -13.89 20.82 -7.16
CA PRO A 34 -12.48 21.06 -6.84
C PRO A 34 -12.06 20.52 -5.46
N THR A 35 -12.98 20.54 -4.48
CA THR A 35 -12.75 19.97 -3.15
C THR A 35 -12.60 18.46 -3.21
N GLY A 36 -13.50 17.75 -3.90
CA GLY A 36 -13.39 16.31 -4.10
C GLY A 36 -12.13 15.91 -4.89
N LEU A 37 -11.73 16.72 -5.88
CA LEU A 37 -10.47 16.51 -6.60
C LEU A 37 -9.26 16.66 -5.66
N LEU A 38 -9.25 17.67 -4.79
CA LEU A 38 -8.20 17.85 -3.78
C LEU A 38 -8.16 16.66 -2.81
N GLN A 39 -9.31 16.19 -2.34
CA GLN A 39 -9.42 15.02 -1.47
C GLN A 39 -8.80 13.77 -2.11
N VAL A 40 -9.13 13.52 -3.38
CA VAL A 40 -8.57 12.40 -4.15
C VAL A 40 -7.06 12.57 -4.34
N ALA A 41 -6.58 13.78 -4.66
CA ALA A 41 -5.16 14.06 -4.83
C ALA A 41 -4.37 13.83 -3.52
N LEU A 42 -4.92 14.22 -2.37
CA LEU A 42 -4.31 14.00 -1.06
C LEU A 42 -4.18 12.50 -0.75
N ILE A 43 -5.27 11.74 -0.91
CA ILE A 43 -5.23 10.28 -0.68
C ILE A 43 -4.28 9.61 -1.68
N PHE A 44 -4.37 9.97 -2.96
CA PHE A 44 -3.52 9.41 -4.00
C PHE A 44 -2.04 9.66 -3.69
N GLY A 45 -1.65 10.90 -3.39
CA GLY A 45 -0.26 11.22 -3.04
C GLY A 45 0.23 10.45 -1.80
N ASN A 46 -0.63 10.31 -0.79
CA ASN A 46 -0.30 9.59 0.44
C ASN A 46 -0.08 8.08 0.21
N VAL A 47 -0.97 7.44 -0.56
CA VAL A 47 -0.87 6.00 -0.90
C VAL A 47 0.26 5.76 -1.89
N TRP A 48 0.40 6.63 -2.89
CA TRP A 48 1.48 6.59 -3.89
C TRP A 48 2.86 6.59 -3.24
N TRP A 49 3.07 7.46 -2.23
CA TRP A 49 4.32 7.51 -1.48
C TRP A 49 4.69 6.14 -0.89
N MET A 50 3.72 5.44 -0.28
CA MET A 50 3.98 4.12 0.30
C MET A 50 4.09 3.01 -0.74
N TYR A 51 3.37 3.07 -1.85
CA TYR A 51 3.62 2.14 -2.96
C TYR A 51 5.04 2.28 -3.53
N GLY A 52 5.53 3.50 -3.72
CA GLY A 52 6.92 3.73 -4.11
C GLY A 52 7.91 3.16 -3.09
N GLY A 53 7.65 3.36 -1.80
CA GLY A 53 8.45 2.80 -0.72
C GLY A 53 8.50 1.26 -0.72
N TYR A 54 7.38 0.60 -0.95
CA TYR A 54 7.32 -0.86 -1.05
C TYR A 54 7.97 -1.38 -2.33
N ALA A 55 7.76 -0.73 -3.48
CA ALA A 55 8.41 -1.09 -4.74
C ALA A 55 9.94 -1.01 -4.63
N TRP A 56 10.46 0.04 -3.98
CA TRP A 56 11.88 0.14 -3.69
C TRP A 56 12.35 -0.99 -2.76
N LEU A 57 11.59 -1.27 -1.69
CA LEU A 57 11.93 -2.29 -0.71
C LEU A 57 11.98 -3.70 -1.32
N THR A 58 11.00 -4.05 -2.16
CA THR A 58 10.96 -5.37 -2.82
C THR A 58 12.06 -5.53 -3.86
N ASN A 59 12.52 -4.44 -4.47
CA ASN A 59 13.66 -4.44 -5.38
C ASN A 59 15.00 -4.54 -4.65
N ALA A 60 15.14 -3.87 -3.50
CA ALA A 60 16.37 -3.84 -2.72
C ALA A 60 16.58 -5.09 -1.85
N VAL A 61 15.50 -5.77 -1.47
CA VAL A 61 15.50 -6.83 -0.45
C VAL A 61 14.96 -8.13 -1.04
N PRO A 62 15.81 -9.13 -1.31
CA PRO A 62 15.34 -10.42 -1.80
C PRO A 62 14.38 -11.07 -0.79
N PRO A 63 13.13 -11.40 -1.16
CA PRO A 63 12.16 -12.00 -0.25
C PRO A 63 12.41 -13.50 -0.08
N ARG A 64 13.63 -13.89 0.31
CA ARG A 64 14.02 -15.29 0.53
C ARG A 64 13.56 -15.80 1.90
N GLU A 65 13.52 -14.90 2.88
CA GLU A 65 13.12 -15.23 4.25
C GLU A 65 11.59 -15.21 4.40
N LEU A 66 11.05 -16.26 5.04
CA LEU A 66 9.61 -16.36 5.33
C LEU A 66 9.10 -15.15 6.11
N GLY A 67 9.91 -14.61 7.03
CA GLY A 67 9.55 -13.44 7.84
C GLY A 67 9.29 -12.19 6.99
N VAL A 68 10.11 -11.92 5.97
CA VAL A 68 9.92 -10.78 5.06
C VAL A 68 8.64 -10.96 4.25
N ARG A 69 8.35 -12.17 3.76
CA ARG A 69 7.11 -12.45 3.01
C ARG A 69 5.86 -12.23 3.86
N LEU A 70 5.88 -12.66 5.12
CA LEU A 70 4.76 -12.45 6.04
C LEU A 70 4.56 -10.96 6.36
N LEU A 71 5.64 -10.21 6.55
CA LEU A 71 5.57 -8.76 6.75
C LEU A 71 4.97 -8.07 5.51
N LEU A 72 5.42 -8.43 4.30
CA LEU A 72 4.84 -7.91 3.07
C LEU A 72 3.34 -8.22 2.96
N LEU A 73 2.92 -9.44 3.29
CA LEU A 73 1.49 -9.82 3.34
C LEU A 73 0.69 -8.95 4.32
N ILE A 74 1.23 -8.69 5.52
CA ILE A 74 0.59 -7.80 6.50
C ILE A 74 0.49 -6.38 5.94
N GLY A 75 1.56 -5.88 5.29
CA GLY A 75 1.55 -4.59 4.61
C GLY A 75 0.47 -4.49 3.54
N MET A 76 0.32 -5.53 2.72
CA MET A 76 -0.74 -5.61 1.70
C MET A 76 -2.13 -5.65 2.32
N GLY A 77 -2.31 -6.35 3.44
CA GLY A 77 -3.55 -6.29 4.22
C GLY A 77 -3.85 -4.88 4.73
N GLY A 78 -2.84 -4.15 5.19
CA GLY A 78 -2.94 -2.73 5.55
C GLY A 78 -3.39 -1.86 4.38
N PHE A 79 -2.79 -2.04 3.20
CA PHE A 79 -3.23 -1.34 1.98
C PHE A 79 -4.67 -1.68 1.57
N LEU A 80 -5.09 -2.93 1.73
CA LEU A 80 -6.47 -3.31 1.46
C LEU A 80 -7.45 -2.57 2.40
N VAL A 81 -7.14 -2.49 3.70
CA VAL A 81 -7.94 -1.71 4.67
C VAL A 81 -7.99 -0.23 4.27
N VAL A 82 -6.85 0.34 3.89
CA VAL A 82 -6.79 1.71 3.36
C VAL A 82 -7.74 1.87 2.18
N ALA A 83 -7.65 0.99 1.17
CA ALA A 83 -8.47 1.05 -0.04
C ALA A 83 -9.98 0.94 0.25
N ILE A 84 -10.39 0.05 1.15
CA ILE A 84 -11.79 -0.09 1.59
C ILE A 84 -12.29 1.23 2.21
N ALA A 85 -11.45 1.91 2.99
CA ALA A 85 -11.82 3.14 3.68
C ALA A 85 -11.91 4.37 2.77
N ILE A 86 -11.21 4.40 1.62
CA ILE A 86 -11.10 5.57 0.72
C ILE A 86 -12.43 6.29 0.45
N PRO A 87 -13.54 5.62 0.03
CA PRO A 87 -14.77 6.32 -0.33
C PRO A 87 -15.46 7.03 0.84
N THR A 88 -15.00 6.81 2.07
CA THR A 88 -15.51 7.40 3.30
C THR A 88 -14.40 8.00 4.17
N ALA A 89 -13.17 8.16 3.65
CA ALA A 89 -11.99 8.54 4.43
C ALA A 89 -12.10 9.93 5.08
N PHE A 90 -12.82 10.86 4.44
CA PHE A 90 -13.11 12.20 4.98
C PHE A 90 -14.39 12.25 5.84
N ALA A 91 -14.96 11.09 6.17
CA ALA A 91 -16.14 10.92 7.02
C ALA A 91 -15.88 9.77 8.02
N ALA A 92 -16.80 8.80 8.12
CA ALA A 92 -16.72 7.71 9.09
C ALA A 92 -15.52 6.76 8.89
N GLY A 93 -14.94 6.70 7.68
CA GLY A 93 -13.83 5.80 7.34
C GLY A 93 -12.45 6.30 7.73
N GLY A 94 -12.31 7.55 8.22
CA GLY A 94 -11.00 8.15 8.48
C GLY A 94 -10.13 7.39 9.48
N LEU A 95 -10.73 6.81 10.52
CA LEU A 95 -10.00 6.01 11.50
C LEU A 95 -9.47 4.70 10.90
N ALA A 96 -10.28 4.00 10.11
CA ALA A 96 -9.86 2.78 9.43
C ALA A 96 -8.75 3.07 8.41
N PHE A 97 -8.87 4.18 7.68
CA PHE A 97 -7.81 4.66 6.79
C PHE A 97 -6.50 4.90 7.55
N GLY A 98 -6.55 5.65 8.66
CA GLY A 98 -5.37 5.96 9.46
C GLY A 98 -4.70 4.73 10.08
N LEU A 99 -5.49 3.79 10.63
CA LEU A 99 -4.96 2.55 11.21
C LEU A 99 -4.37 1.63 10.14
N GLY A 100 -5.04 1.49 8.99
CA GLY A 100 -4.51 0.74 7.86
C GLY A 100 -3.19 1.33 7.37
N TYR A 101 -3.12 2.65 7.23
CA TYR A 101 -1.90 3.34 6.82
C TYR A 101 -0.78 3.21 7.86
N LEU A 102 -1.11 3.30 9.16
CA LEU A 102 -0.14 3.08 10.23
C LEU A 102 0.48 1.68 10.15
N VAL A 103 -0.32 0.64 9.91
CA VAL A 103 0.19 -0.72 9.70
C VAL A 103 1.15 -0.77 8.51
N VAL A 104 0.79 -0.17 7.38
CA VAL A 104 1.66 -0.08 6.19
C VAL A 104 2.98 0.59 6.54
N THR A 105 2.95 1.73 7.24
CA THR A 105 4.16 2.47 7.64
C THR A 105 5.03 1.69 8.60
N LEU A 106 4.44 1.02 9.61
CA LEU A 106 5.18 0.24 10.60
C LEU A 106 5.86 -0.98 9.96
N VAL A 107 5.16 -1.67 9.06
CA VAL A 107 5.73 -2.80 8.32
C VAL A 107 6.88 -2.32 7.44
N HIS A 108 6.67 -1.27 6.64
CA HIS A 108 7.72 -0.71 5.78
C HIS A 108 8.97 -0.33 6.58
N THR A 109 8.79 0.43 7.64
CA THR A 109 9.87 0.87 8.53
C THR A 109 10.57 -0.33 9.18
N GLY A 110 9.81 -1.33 9.64
CA GLY A 110 10.36 -2.52 10.27
C GLY A 110 11.22 -3.35 9.32
N VAL A 111 10.79 -3.54 8.06
CA VAL A 111 11.60 -4.24 7.05
C VAL A 111 12.83 -3.41 6.67
N PHE A 112 12.67 -2.09 6.46
CA PHE A 112 13.77 -1.18 6.13
C PHE A 112 14.88 -1.18 7.20
N LEU A 113 14.49 -1.14 8.48
CA LEU A 113 15.45 -1.18 9.58
C LEU A 113 16.22 -2.51 9.62
N ARG A 114 15.55 -3.65 9.42
CA ARG A 114 16.21 -4.96 9.34
C ARG A 114 17.24 -5.01 8.23
N THR A 115 16.93 -4.42 7.08
CA THR A 115 17.83 -4.43 5.91
C THR A 115 19.03 -3.52 6.10
N SER A 116 18.85 -2.41 6.83
CA SER A 116 19.95 -1.50 7.19
C SER A 116 20.94 -2.13 8.18
N GLN A 117 20.49 -3.02 9.07
CA GLN A 117 21.35 -3.72 10.02
C GLN A 117 22.21 -4.82 9.35
N GLN A 118 21.67 -5.48 8.32
CA GLN A 118 22.40 -6.51 7.57
C GLN A 118 23.52 -5.94 6.68
N SER A 119 23.49 -4.65 6.35
CA SER A 119 24.51 -3.99 5.50
C SER A 119 25.75 -3.52 6.27
N VAL A 120 25.71 -3.55 7.61
CA VAL A 120 26.79 -3.06 8.49
C VAL A 120 27.62 -4.21 9.09
N LEU A 121 27.20 -5.46 8.90
CA LEU A 121 27.92 -6.68 9.29
C LEU A 121 28.61 -7.30 8.08
#